data_AF-A0A4W4DV04-F1
#
_entry.id   AF-A0A4W4DV04-F1
#
_cell.length_a   1.000
_cell.length_b   1.000
_cell.length_c   1.000
_cell.angle_alpha   90.00
_cell.angle_beta   90.00
_cell.angle_gamma   90.00
#
_symmetry.space_group_name_H-M   'P 1'
#
loop_
_entity.id
_entity.type
_entity.pdbx_description
1 polymer ?
#
loop_
_entity_poly.entity_id
_entity_poly.type
_entity_poly.pdbx_seq_one_letter_code
_entity_poly.pdbx_strand_id
1 'polypeptide(L)'
;MWVWIVCLLTAAPALAEPLCSKEVCDNYGYKVRISIKTALGDKAYEWNESEMFLFRATVAFAMRRYTSDETYNVSDIVVCNKTARVSFWFLVTSPANTAQLVPRGQVEAAVRLSRNRINSAFLLTDQTLQFVGILPTLAPPISYDTPPWLIVFGVVMGVVCAGIITLLLSTLLKRTRSKKNLLETEEEEDRRGSITANGRLCESLREKDPGRGHPDDVHLSKL
;
A
#
# COMPACT_ATOMS: atom_id res chain seq x y z
N MET A 1 -77.54 -37.61 -14.30
CA MET A 1 -77.23 -36.51 -13.35
C MET A 1 -76.10 -36.98 -12.44
N TRP A 2 -74.84 -37.05 -12.91
CA TRP A 2 -73.64 -37.44 -12.10
C TRP A 2 -72.32 -37.18 -12.86
N VAL A 3 -72.32 -36.27 -13.85
CA VAL A 3 -71.13 -36.02 -14.70
C VAL A 3 -70.51 -34.63 -14.44
N TRP A 4 -71.12 -33.83 -13.55
CA TRP A 4 -70.72 -32.43 -13.30
C TRP A 4 -69.99 -32.21 -11.98
N ILE A 5 -69.47 -33.27 -11.34
CA ILE A 5 -68.80 -33.16 -10.02
C ILE A 5 -67.31 -33.53 -10.09
N VAL A 6 -66.80 -34.03 -11.22
CA VAL A 6 -65.40 -34.50 -11.31
C VAL A 6 -64.42 -33.42 -11.82
N CYS A 7 -64.91 -32.23 -12.18
CA CYS A 7 -64.07 -31.15 -12.76
C CYS A 7 -63.77 -30.01 -11.77
N LEU A 8 -63.49 -30.33 -10.51
CA LEU A 8 -63.06 -29.37 -9.47
C LEU A 8 -61.83 -29.85 -8.70
N LEU A 9 -60.97 -30.62 -9.35
CA LEU A 9 -59.55 -30.77 -8.97
C LEU A 9 -58.74 -29.86 -9.89
N THR A 10 -59.03 -28.56 -9.83
CA THR A 10 -58.16 -27.54 -10.40
C THR A 10 -56.86 -27.58 -9.61
N ALA A 11 -55.80 -28.08 -10.25
CA ALA A 11 -54.44 -27.89 -9.82
C ALA A 11 -54.23 -26.41 -9.49
N ALA A 12 -54.08 -26.07 -8.21
CA ALA A 12 -53.50 -24.80 -7.85
C ALA A 12 -52.07 -24.83 -8.42
N PRO A 13 -51.71 -23.93 -9.36
CA PRO A 13 -50.30 -23.73 -9.62
C PRO A 13 -49.73 -23.23 -8.30
N ALA A 14 -48.85 -24.01 -7.69
CA ALA A 14 -47.96 -23.49 -6.67
C ALA A 14 -47.18 -22.36 -7.34
N LEU A 15 -47.65 -21.12 -7.16
CA LEU A 15 -46.95 -19.92 -7.56
C LEU A 15 -45.67 -19.88 -6.72
N ALA A 16 -44.61 -20.48 -7.25
CA ALA A 16 -43.26 -20.15 -6.82
C ALA A 16 -43.08 -18.67 -7.16
N GLU A 17 -43.24 -17.79 -6.17
CA GLU A 17 -42.95 -16.37 -6.34
C GLU A 17 -41.51 -16.23 -6.85
N PRO A 18 -41.28 -15.49 -7.93
CA PRO A 18 -39.93 -15.31 -8.42
C PRO A 18 -39.12 -14.57 -7.35
N LEU A 19 -38.04 -15.19 -6.85
CA LEU A 19 -37.13 -14.64 -5.84
C LEU A 19 -36.58 -13.25 -6.22
N CYS A 20 -36.57 -12.93 -7.52
CA CYS A 20 -36.13 -11.65 -8.08
C CYS A 20 -37.26 -10.63 -8.32
N SER A 21 -38.41 -10.79 -7.67
CA SER A 21 -39.46 -9.77 -7.68
C SER A 21 -38.98 -8.48 -7.02
N LYS A 22 -39.45 -7.33 -7.50
CA LYS A 22 -39.02 -6.02 -6.99
C LYS A 22 -39.28 -5.87 -5.48
N GLU A 23 -40.45 -6.31 -5.03
CA GLU A 23 -40.86 -6.27 -3.62
C GLU A 23 -39.94 -7.12 -2.73
N VAL A 24 -39.56 -8.32 -3.21
CA VAL A 24 -38.66 -9.22 -2.49
C VAL A 24 -37.25 -8.62 -2.39
N CYS A 25 -36.74 -8.04 -3.48
CA CYS A 25 -35.44 -7.35 -3.49
C CYS A 25 -35.43 -6.16 -2.52
N ASP A 26 -36.50 -5.37 -2.48
CA ASP A 26 -36.59 -4.20 -1.61
C ASP A 26 -36.74 -4.59 -0.13
N ASN A 27 -37.41 -5.70 0.18
CA ASN A 27 -37.66 -6.16 1.56
C ASN A 27 -36.60 -7.09 2.15
N TYR A 28 -35.90 -7.89 1.32
CA TYR A 28 -34.94 -8.91 1.76
C TYR A 28 -33.54 -8.74 1.15
N GLY A 29 -33.43 -8.07 0.01
CA GLY A 29 -32.19 -7.91 -0.72
C GLY A 29 -31.39 -6.67 -0.35
N TYR A 30 -30.12 -6.69 -0.73
CA TYR A 30 -29.24 -5.53 -0.66
C TYR A 30 -28.76 -5.15 -2.06
N LYS A 31 -28.79 -3.85 -2.36
CA LYS A 31 -28.25 -3.32 -3.61
C LYS A 31 -26.76 -3.09 -3.47
N VAL A 32 -25.98 -3.62 -4.40
CA VAL A 32 -24.54 -3.44 -4.49
C VAL A 32 -24.22 -2.47 -5.61
N ARG A 33 -23.29 -1.56 -5.36
CA ARG A 33 -22.72 -0.63 -6.36
C ARG A 33 -21.22 -0.76 -6.35
N ILE A 34 -20.64 -1.05 -7.51
CA ILE A 34 -19.21 -1.27 -7.66
C ILE A 34 -18.63 -0.21 -8.60
N SER A 35 -17.57 0.46 -8.16
CA SER A 35 -16.87 1.51 -8.91
C SER A 35 -15.42 1.11 -9.17
N ILE A 36 -15.23 0.08 -10.01
CA ILE A 36 -13.91 -0.54 -10.27
C ILE A 36 -12.92 0.47 -10.89
N LYS A 37 -13.36 1.21 -11.92
CA LYS A 37 -12.52 2.23 -12.58
C LYS A 37 -12.09 3.35 -11.62
N THR A 38 -12.96 3.74 -10.70
CA THR A 38 -12.64 4.76 -9.69
C THR A 38 -11.59 4.26 -8.69
N ALA A 39 -11.62 2.97 -8.37
CA ALA A 39 -10.70 2.36 -7.41
C ALA A 39 -9.33 2.03 -7.99
N LEU A 40 -9.29 1.46 -9.21
CA LEU A 40 -8.07 0.89 -9.81
C LEU A 40 -7.52 1.71 -10.99
N GLY A 41 -8.24 2.71 -11.49
CA GLY A 41 -7.82 3.50 -12.65
C GLY A 41 -7.56 2.62 -13.87
N ASP A 42 -6.35 2.72 -14.43
CA ASP A 42 -5.92 1.97 -15.61
C ASP A 42 -5.70 0.47 -15.36
N LYS A 43 -5.63 0.05 -14.09
CA LYS A 43 -5.50 -1.37 -13.68
C LYS A 43 -6.85 -2.03 -13.42
N ALA A 44 -7.96 -1.40 -13.81
CA ALA A 44 -9.29 -1.92 -13.57
C ALA A 44 -9.53 -3.22 -14.36
N TYR A 45 -9.88 -4.28 -13.63
CA TYR A 45 -10.33 -5.54 -14.22
C TYR A 45 -11.77 -5.42 -14.75
N GLU A 46 -12.12 -6.33 -15.65
CA GLU A 46 -13.47 -6.43 -16.20
C GLU A 46 -14.38 -7.25 -15.28
N TRP A 47 -15.61 -6.77 -15.08
CA TRP A 47 -16.61 -7.49 -14.29
C TRP A 47 -17.30 -8.58 -15.12
N ASN A 48 -16.73 -9.79 -15.09
CA ASN A 48 -17.22 -10.96 -15.83
C ASN A 48 -17.93 -11.97 -14.91
N GLU A 49 -18.27 -13.15 -15.44
CA GLU A 49 -18.93 -14.22 -14.66
C GLU A 49 -18.02 -14.83 -13.59
N SER A 50 -16.69 -14.80 -13.77
CA SER A 50 -15.74 -15.24 -12.74
C SER A 50 -15.74 -14.30 -11.54
N GLU A 51 -15.77 -12.99 -11.77
CA GLU A 51 -15.91 -11.98 -10.70
C GLU A 51 -17.26 -12.09 -10.00
N MET A 52 -18.33 -12.37 -10.76
CA MET A 52 -19.65 -12.65 -10.18
C MET A 52 -19.65 -13.90 -9.30
N PHE A 53 -18.98 -14.98 -9.75
CA PHE A 53 -18.81 -16.19 -8.96
C PHE A 53 -18.02 -15.92 -7.69
N LEU A 54 -16.90 -15.19 -7.80
CA LEU A 54 -16.09 -14.76 -6.66
C LEU A 54 -16.94 -13.95 -5.68
N PHE A 55 -17.78 -13.03 -6.17
CA PHE A 55 -18.65 -12.22 -5.33
C PHE A 55 -19.59 -13.11 -4.52
N ARG A 56 -20.32 -14.02 -5.19
CA ARG A 56 -21.21 -14.97 -4.50
C ARG A 56 -20.44 -15.83 -3.50
N ALA A 57 -19.24 -16.30 -3.84
CA ALA A 57 -18.40 -17.07 -2.94
C ALA A 57 -17.96 -16.27 -1.70
N THR A 58 -17.61 -14.99 -1.84
CA THR A 58 -17.26 -14.13 -0.70
C THR A 58 -18.46 -13.85 0.22
N VAL A 59 -19.66 -13.71 -0.34
CA VAL A 59 -20.90 -13.56 0.43
C VAL A 59 -21.28 -14.87 1.13
N ALA A 60 -21.21 -16.01 0.44
CA ALA A 60 -21.36 -17.34 1.06
C ALA A 60 -20.39 -17.52 2.24
N PHE A 61 -19.12 -17.16 2.03
CA PHE A 61 -18.10 -17.20 3.07
C PHE A 61 -18.48 -16.31 4.28
N ALA A 62 -18.97 -15.10 4.03
CA ALA A 62 -19.40 -14.20 5.09
C ALA A 62 -20.57 -14.79 5.90
N MET A 63 -21.55 -15.40 5.22
CA MET A 63 -22.69 -16.08 5.85
C MET A 63 -22.26 -17.30 6.67
N ARG A 64 -21.34 -18.13 6.15
CA ARG A 64 -20.74 -19.26 6.90
C ARG A 64 -20.03 -18.77 8.15
N ARG A 65 -19.21 -17.71 8.03
CA ARG A 65 -18.46 -17.17 9.16
C ARG A 65 -19.37 -16.62 10.25
N TYR A 66 -20.51 -16.05 9.87
CA TYR A 66 -21.49 -15.51 10.81
C TYR A 66 -22.27 -16.62 11.53
N THR A 67 -22.73 -17.63 10.79
CA THR A 67 -23.67 -18.64 11.31
C THR A 67 -22.98 -19.86 11.92
N SER A 68 -21.68 -20.08 11.65
CA SER A 68 -20.79 -21.16 12.13
C SER A 68 -21.24 -22.61 11.84
N ASP A 69 -22.53 -22.92 11.96
CA ASP A 69 -23.10 -24.27 11.82
C ASP A 69 -23.73 -24.54 10.44
N GLU A 70 -24.05 -23.49 9.67
CA GLU A 70 -24.71 -23.59 8.36
C GLU A 70 -23.73 -23.50 7.18
N THR A 71 -23.91 -24.38 6.19
CA THR A 71 -23.01 -24.53 5.03
C THR A 71 -23.51 -23.79 3.78
N TYR A 72 -23.50 -22.46 3.81
CA TYR A 72 -23.88 -21.64 2.65
C TYR A 72 -23.00 -21.88 1.41
N ASN A 73 -23.58 -22.25 0.27
CA ASN A 73 -22.89 -22.39 -1.01
C ASN A 73 -23.17 -21.21 -1.94
N VAL A 74 -22.43 -21.14 -3.05
CA VAL A 74 -22.59 -20.11 -4.09
C VAL A 74 -24.00 -20.09 -4.69
N SER A 75 -24.69 -21.24 -4.71
CA SER A 75 -26.09 -21.39 -5.15
C SER A 75 -27.08 -20.60 -4.33
N ASP A 76 -26.76 -20.37 -3.05
CA ASP A 76 -27.68 -19.81 -2.07
C ASP A 76 -27.69 -18.27 -2.12
N ILE A 77 -26.83 -17.69 -2.97
CA ILE A 77 -26.71 -16.26 -3.22
C ILE A 77 -27.36 -15.98 -4.57
N VAL A 78 -28.58 -15.49 -4.50
CA VAL A 78 -29.37 -15.13 -5.66
C VAL A 78 -29.04 -13.69 -6.05
N VAL A 79 -28.67 -13.48 -7.31
CA VAL A 79 -28.35 -12.16 -7.85
C VAL A 79 -29.42 -11.75 -8.85
N CYS A 80 -29.98 -10.56 -8.65
CA CYS A 80 -31.08 -10.02 -9.44
C CYS A 80 -30.70 -8.67 -10.06
N ASN A 81 -31.30 -8.36 -11.23
CA ASN A 81 -31.22 -7.04 -11.88
C ASN A 81 -29.78 -6.50 -12.08
N LYS A 82 -28.96 -7.27 -12.82
CA LYS A 82 -27.58 -6.89 -13.21
C LYS A 82 -27.61 -5.75 -14.24
N THR A 83 -26.86 -4.69 -13.99
CA THR A 83 -26.71 -3.55 -14.92
C THR A 83 -25.30 -3.47 -15.50
N ALA A 84 -25.16 -2.73 -16.60
CA ALA A 84 -23.86 -2.50 -17.25
C ALA A 84 -22.87 -1.68 -16.39
N ARG A 85 -23.36 -0.84 -15.46
CA ARG A 85 -22.52 -0.10 -14.51
C ARG A 85 -22.13 -0.93 -13.28
N VAL A 86 -22.24 -2.25 -13.36
CA VAL A 86 -21.95 -3.20 -12.27
C VAL A 86 -22.73 -2.82 -10.99
N SER A 87 -24.04 -2.77 -11.14
CA SER A 87 -24.96 -2.73 -9.99
C SER A 87 -25.92 -3.89 -10.08
N PHE A 88 -26.18 -4.53 -8.95
CA PHE A 88 -27.13 -5.63 -8.86
C PHE A 88 -27.67 -5.73 -7.44
N TRP A 89 -28.77 -6.44 -7.30
CA TRP A 89 -29.30 -6.85 -6.01
C TRP A 89 -28.81 -8.25 -5.70
N PHE A 90 -28.51 -8.53 -4.43
CA PHE A 90 -28.33 -9.90 -3.98
C PHE A 90 -29.24 -10.20 -2.80
N LEU A 91 -29.67 -11.46 -2.75
CA LEU A 91 -30.45 -12.06 -1.69
C LEU A 91 -29.75 -13.34 -1.26
N VAL A 92 -30.03 -13.75 -0.03
CA VAL A 92 -29.48 -14.99 0.53
C VAL A 92 -30.63 -15.89 0.89
N THR A 93 -30.59 -17.13 0.44
CA THR A 93 -31.54 -18.18 0.80
C THR A 93 -30.95 -19.11 1.84
N SER A 94 -31.79 -19.82 2.60
CA SER A 94 -31.32 -20.84 3.53
C SER A 94 -30.69 -22.02 2.76
N PRO A 95 -29.58 -22.60 3.25
CA PRO A 95 -28.96 -23.77 2.62
C PRO A 95 -29.87 -25.01 2.66
N ALA A 96 -30.74 -25.11 3.67
CA ALA A 96 -31.68 -26.21 3.83
C ALA A 96 -32.91 -26.07 2.92
N ASN A 97 -33.28 -24.84 2.57
CA ASN A 97 -34.45 -24.55 1.75
C ASN A 97 -34.26 -23.28 0.92
N THR A 98 -34.13 -23.46 -0.40
CA THR A 98 -33.94 -22.37 -1.36
C THR A 98 -35.15 -21.45 -1.52
N ALA A 99 -36.34 -21.88 -1.09
CA ALA A 99 -37.52 -21.02 -1.05
C ALA A 99 -37.54 -20.08 0.16
N GLN A 100 -36.74 -20.37 1.20
CA GLN A 100 -36.69 -19.57 2.42
C GLN A 100 -35.60 -18.51 2.33
N LEU A 101 -35.97 -17.24 2.46
CA LEU A 101 -35.04 -16.11 2.47
C LEU A 101 -34.49 -15.84 3.88
N VAL A 102 -33.20 -15.52 3.93
CA VAL A 102 -32.54 -15.10 5.17
C VAL A 102 -32.94 -13.66 5.50
N PRO A 103 -33.27 -13.34 6.77
CA PRO A 103 -33.62 -11.98 7.16
C PRO A 103 -32.49 -10.97 6.93
N ARG A 104 -32.87 -9.75 6.54
CA ARG A 104 -31.94 -8.64 6.25
C ARG A 104 -30.92 -8.36 7.34
N GLY A 105 -31.33 -8.41 8.61
CA GLY A 105 -30.45 -8.11 9.75
C GLY A 105 -29.30 -9.12 9.89
N GLN A 106 -29.55 -10.40 9.59
CA GLN A 106 -28.51 -11.43 9.63
C GLN A 106 -27.52 -11.26 8.48
N VAL A 107 -28.04 -11.01 7.27
CA VAL A 107 -27.19 -10.75 6.08
C VAL A 107 -26.35 -9.50 6.28
N GLU A 108 -26.93 -8.43 6.82
CA GLU A 108 -26.20 -7.21 7.15
C GLU A 108 -25.10 -7.46 8.18
N ALA A 109 -25.42 -8.15 9.28
CA ALA A 109 -24.43 -8.45 10.31
C ALA A 109 -23.28 -9.31 9.76
N ALA A 110 -23.58 -10.30 8.92
CA ALA A 110 -22.60 -11.17 8.29
C ALA A 110 -21.68 -10.40 7.32
N VAL A 111 -22.25 -9.57 6.45
CA VAL A 111 -21.51 -8.72 5.51
C VAL A 111 -20.67 -7.69 6.27
N ARG A 112 -21.21 -7.07 7.32
CA ARG A 112 -20.48 -6.09 8.15
C ARG A 112 -19.29 -6.76 8.84
N LEU A 113 -19.47 -7.96 9.38
CA LEU A 113 -18.41 -8.72 10.05
C LEU A 113 -17.25 -9.10 9.11
N SER A 114 -17.56 -9.38 7.84
CA SER A 114 -16.57 -9.81 6.84
C SER A 114 -16.20 -8.71 5.84
N ARG A 115 -16.62 -7.46 6.08
CA ARG A 115 -16.54 -6.34 5.12
C ARG A 115 -15.12 -6.08 4.64
N ASN A 116 -14.16 -6.02 5.56
CA ASN A 116 -12.75 -5.84 5.23
C ASN A 116 -12.24 -6.92 4.27
N ARG A 117 -12.57 -8.19 4.54
CA ARG A 117 -12.12 -9.32 3.73
C ARG A 117 -12.77 -9.36 2.35
N ILE A 118 -14.06 -9.00 2.26
CA ILE A 118 -14.77 -8.87 0.98
C ILE A 118 -14.10 -7.78 0.15
N ASN A 119 -13.89 -6.59 0.72
CA ASN A 119 -13.25 -5.46 0.06
C ASN A 119 -11.84 -5.84 -0.44
N SER A 120 -11.02 -6.47 0.41
CA SER A 120 -9.68 -6.94 0.04
C SER A 120 -9.68 -7.95 -1.10
N ALA A 121 -10.68 -8.85 -1.17
CA ALA A 121 -10.75 -9.85 -2.23
C ALA A 121 -10.92 -9.23 -3.63
N PHE A 122 -11.56 -8.06 -3.72
CA PHE A 122 -11.79 -7.33 -4.95
C PHE A 122 -10.81 -6.17 -5.19
N LEU A 123 -9.87 -5.94 -4.27
CA LEU A 123 -9.00 -4.76 -4.23
C LEU A 123 -9.81 -3.45 -4.22
N LEU A 124 -10.97 -3.47 -3.57
CA LEU A 124 -11.88 -2.33 -3.43
C LEU A 124 -11.90 -1.84 -1.97
N THR A 125 -12.47 -0.67 -1.79
CA THR A 125 -12.65 0.00 -0.50
C THR A 125 -14.13 0.18 -0.19
N ASP A 126 -14.47 0.53 1.05
CA ASP A 126 -15.87 0.77 1.44
C ASP A 126 -16.58 1.88 0.64
N GLN A 127 -15.81 2.78 0.02
CA GLN A 127 -16.33 3.82 -0.85
C GLN A 127 -16.60 3.33 -2.28
N THR A 128 -15.84 2.34 -2.76
CA THR A 128 -15.88 1.88 -4.15
C THR A 128 -16.70 0.60 -4.31
N LEU A 129 -16.83 -0.20 -3.25
CA LEU A 129 -17.77 -1.30 -3.13
C LEU A 129 -18.81 -0.96 -2.04
N GLN A 130 -19.96 -0.48 -2.49
CA GLN A 130 -21.02 0.01 -1.59
C GLN A 130 -22.16 -1.00 -1.51
N PHE A 131 -22.53 -1.34 -0.28
CA PHE A 131 -23.76 -2.06 0.04
C PHE A 131 -24.80 -1.05 0.52
N VAL A 132 -25.80 -0.75 -0.30
CA VAL A 132 -26.83 0.25 0.03
C VAL A 132 -27.64 -0.25 1.23
N GLY A 133 -27.64 0.53 2.31
CA GLY A 133 -28.33 0.20 3.56
C GLY A 133 -27.45 -0.44 4.63
N ILE A 134 -26.22 -0.84 4.31
CA ILE A 134 -25.25 -1.35 5.29
C ILE A 134 -24.19 -0.28 5.51
N LEU A 135 -24.13 0.27 6.72
CA LEU A 135 -23.13 1.29 7.06
C LEU A 135 -21.71 0.74 6.87
N PRO A 136 -20.78 1.53 6.32
CA PRO A 136 -19.39 1.13 6.18
C PRO A 136 -18.81 0.81 7.55
N THR A 137 -17.97 -0.22 7.60
CA THR A 137 -17.20 -0.51 8.80
C THR A 137 -16.18 0.60 8.95
N LEU A 138 -16.32 1.44 9.97
CA LEU A 138 -15.26 2.39 10.36
C LEU A 138 -13.99 1.55 10.57
N ALA A 139 -13.07 1.59 9.61
CA ALA A 139 -11.80 0.92 9.74
C ALA A 139 -11.16 1.43 11.04
N PRO A 140 -10.69 0.55 11.94
CA PRO A 140 -9.94 1.02 13.09
C PRO A 140 -8.77 1.87 12.56
N PRO A 141 -8.54 3.07 13.12
CA PRO A 141 -7.45 3.92 12.68
C PRO A 141 -6.14 3.11 12.72
N ILE A 142 -5.32 3.30 11.68
CA ILE A 142 -4.06 2.60 11.52
C ILE A 142 -3.19 2.90 12.75
N SER A 143 -3.05 1.92 13.64
CA SER A 143 -2.18 2.01 14.80
C SER A 143 -0.78 1.63 14.35
N TYR A 144 0.10 2.62 14.17
CA TYR A 144 1.52 2.36 13.96
C TYR A 144 2.11 1.84 15.28
N ASP A 145 2.76 0.67 15.25
CA ASP A 145 3.44 0.08 16.42
C ASP A 145 4.52 1.01 17.01
N THR A 146 5.00 1.96 16.23
CA THR A 146 5.88 3.03 16.71
C THR A 146 5.36 4.40 16.27
N PRO A 147 5.35 5.41 17.16
CA PRO A 147 4.96 6.75 16.80
C PRO A 147 5.88 7.35 15.71
N PRO A 148 5.34 8.00 14.66
CA PRO A 148 6.15 8.55 13.56
C PRO A 148 7.23 9.55 14.00
N TRP A 149 7.00 10.27 15.10
CA TRP A 149 7.97 11.22 15.65
C TRP A 149 9.25 10.54 16.14
N LEU A 150 9.20 9.26 16.52
CA LEU A 150 10.36 8.51 16.99
C LEU A 150 11.34 8.22 15.84
N ILE A 151 10.81 8.00 14.63
CA ILE A 151 11.60 7.82 13.41
C ILE A 151 12.31 9.13 13.06
N VAL A 152 11.58 10.25 13.09
CA VAL A 152 12.15 11.59 12.84
C VAL A 152 13.23 11.92 13.87
N PHE A 153 12.98 11.65 15.14
CA PHE A 153 13.95 11.84 16.22
C PHE A 153 15.23 11.02 15.99
N GLY A 154 15.10 9.75 15.63
CA GLY A 154 16.24 8.87 15.34
C GLY A 154 17.12 9.41 14.21
N VAL A 155 16.52 9.89 13.11
CA VAL A 155 17.26 10.48 11.99
C VAL A 155 17.98 11.76 12.40
N VAL A 156 17.30 12.66 13.11
CA VAL A 156 17.89 13.93 13.56
C VAL A 156 19.07 13.68 14.51
N MET A 157 18.89 12.82 15.51
CA MET A 157 19.97 12.46 16.44
C MET A 157 21.13 11.78 15.73
N GLY A 158 20.86 10.93 14.73
CA GLY A 158 21.89 10.31 13.90
C GLY A 158 22.78 11.32 13.17
N VAL A 159 22.15 12.31 12.52
CA VAL A 159 22.88 13.39 11.81
C VAL A 159 23.68 14.26 12.78
N VAL A 160 23.11 14.62 13.93
CA VAL A 160 23.79 15.42 14.95
C VAL A 160 25.01 14.68 15.50
N CYS A 161 24.86 13.40 15.87
CA CYS A 161 25.96 12.58 16.36
C CYS A 161 27.07 12.41 15.31
N ALA A 162 26.72 12.16 14.04
CA ALA A 162 27.69 12.09 12.96
C ALA A 162 28.43 13.43 12.75
N GLY A 163 27.72 14.55 12.86
CA GLY A 163 28.32 15.89 12.85
C GLY A 163 29.32 16.09 13.98
N ILE A 164 28.98 15.71 15.20
CA ILE A 164 29.88 15.82 16.36
C ILE A 164 31.12 14.93 16.17
N ILE A 165 30.93 13.67 15.76
CA ILE A 165 32.03 12.71 15.56
C ILE A 165 32.99 13.22 14.48
N THR A 166 32.48 13.68 13.34
CA THR A 166 33.30 14.23 12.24
C THR A 166 34.06 15.48 12.67
N LEU A 167 33.44 16.37 13.46
CA LEU A 167 34.11 17.55 14.01
C LEU A 167 35.24 17.18 14.97
N LEU A 168 35.03 16.22 15.88
CA LEU A 168 36.05 15.74 16.83
C LEU A 168 37.23 15.08 16.12
N LEU A 169 36.96 14.19 15.15
CA LEU A 169 37.99 13.58 14.31
C LEU A 169 38.79 14.63 13.55
N SER A 170 38.11 15.63 12.97
CA SER A 170 38.75 16.73 12.23
C SER A 170 39.61 17.62 13.13
N THR A 171 39.18 17.89 14.37
CA THR A 171 39.98 18.68 15.32
C THR A 171 41.23 17.94 15.77
N LEU A 172 41.15 16.64 16.02
CA LEU A 172 42.31 15.82 16.38
C LEU A 172 43.30 15.68 15.22
N LEU A 173 42.80 15.45 14.00
CA LEU A 173 43.61 15.39 12.78
C LEU A 173 44.24 16.75 12.44
N LYS A 174 43.54 17.86 12.68
CA LYS A 174 44.10 19.22 12.51
C LYS A 174 45.19 19.50 13.55
N ARG A 175 45.02 19.06 14.80
CA ARG A 175 46.03 19.24 15.85
C ARG A 175 47.31 18.45 15.57
N THR A 176 47.21 17.25 15.00
CA THR A 176 48.40 16.48 14.58
C THR A 176 49.08 17.08 13.34
N ARG A 177 48.34 17.66 12.38
CA ARG A 177 48.93 18.41 11.26
C ARG A 177 49.56 19.74 11.68
N SER A 178 48.92 20.51 12.56
CA SER A 178 49.52 21.75 13.10
C SER A 178 50.79 21.50 13.90
N LYS A 179 50.89 20.39 14.64
CA LYS A 179 52.14 20.00 15.32
C LYS A 179 53.25 19.63 14.34
N LYS A 180 52.92 18.93 13.25
CA LYS A 180 53.89 18.61 12.19
C LYS A 180 54.37 19.87 11.45
N ASN A 181 53.45 20.76 11.10
CA ASN A 181 53.78 22.02 10.42
C ASN A 181 54.60 22.96 11.34
N LEU A 182 54.35 22.98 12.65
CA LEU A 182 55.13 23.78 13.60
C LEU A 182 56.55 23.22 13.76
N LEU A 183 56.70 21.89 13.87
CA LEU A 183 58.01 21.24 13.93
C LEU A 183 58.81 21.44 12.63
N GLU A 184 58.17 21.35 11.46
CA GLU A 184 58.83 21.66 10.18
C GLU A 184 59.25 23.14 10.09
N THR A 185 58.45 24.07 10.63
CA THR A 185 58.79 25.50 10.65
C THR A 185 59.94 25.81 11.62
N GLU A 186 59.98 25.16 12.79
CA GLU A 186 61.07 25.29 13.76
C GLU A 186 62.37 24.66 13.24
N GLU A 187 62.31 23.51 12.56
CA GLU A 187 63.48 22.88 11.91
C GLU A 187 64.03 23.69 10.72
N GLU A 188 63.17 24.39 9.97
CA GLU A 188 63.61 25.30 8.91
C GLU A 188 64.25 26.59 9.45
N GLU A 189 63.73 27.17 10.54
CA GLU A 189 64.36 28.33 11.20
C GLU A 189 65.73 27.98 11.81
N ASP A 190 65.88 26.82 12.45
CA ASP A 190 67.15 26.38 13.03
C ASP A 190 68.22 26.12 11.96
N ARG A 191 67.82 25.53 10.81
CA ARG A 191 68.72 25.40 9.64
C ARG A 191 69.10 26.76 9.08
N ARG A 192 68.19 27.73 9.07
CA ARG A 192 68.45 29.09 8.56
C ARG A 192 69.35 29.90 9.50
N GLY A 193 69.20 29.74 10.82
CA GLY A 193 70.03 30.38 11.84
C GLY A 193 71.47 29.85 11.86
N SER A 194 71.64 28.53 11.73
CA SER A 194 72.96 27.86 11.73
C SER A 194 73.84 28.23 10.52
N ILE A 195 73.23 28.49 9.36
CA ILE A 195 73.96 28.89 8.14
C ILE A 195 74.56 30.30 8.25
N THR A 196 73.98 31.18 9.08
CA THR A 196 74.44 32.59 9.23
C THR A 196 75.63 32.79 10.17
N ALA A 197 75.99 31.80 11.00
CA ALA A 197 77.00 31.96 12.05
C ALA A 197 78.43 31.56 11.64
N ASN A 198 78.63 30.91 10.49
CA ASN A 198 79.94 30.42 10.06
C ASN A 198 80.38 30.98 8.70
N GLY A 199 81.34 31.91 8.72
CA GLY A 199 82.36 32.06 7.69
C GLY A 199 82.16 33.13 6.61
N ARG A 200 83.08 34.11 6.59
CA ARG A 200 83.34 35.00 5.44
C ARG A 200 84.06 34.25 4.31
N LEU A 201 83.79 34.74 3.09
CA LEU A 201 84.68 34.83 1.90
C LEU A 201 84.81 33.58 1.00
N CYS A 202 84.25 33.63 -0.21
CA CYS A 202 85.02 33.97 -1.42
C CYS A 202 84.15 34.14 -2.67
N GLU A 203 84.41 35.28 -3.28
CA GLU A 203 84.09 35.74 -4.62
C GLU A 203 84.50 34.74 -5.72
N SER A 204 83.60 34.50 -6.69
CA SER A 204 83.96 34.57 -8.11
C SER A 204 82.71 34.60 -8.99
N LEU A 205 82.72 35.60 -9.87
CA LEU A 205 81.81 35.84 -10.97
C LEU A 205 81.82 34.70 -11.99
N ARG A 206 80.65 34.32 -12.53
CA ARG A 206 80.42 34.21 -13.99
C ARG A 206 79.02 33.73 -14.33
N GLU A 207 78.20 34.67 -14.80
CA GLU A 207 77.56 34.67 -16.13
C GLU A 207 77.25 33.32 -16.81
N LYS A 208 75.96 33.08 -17.09
CA LYS A 208 75.40 32.99 -18.47
C LYS A 208 73.97 32.41 -18.46
N ASP A 209 72.98 33.26 -18.76
CA ASP A 209 71.69 32.89 -19.37
C ASP A 209 71.94 32.28 -20.78
N PRO A 210 71.07 31.47 -21.44
CA PRO A 210 69.60 31.62 -21.45
C PRO A 210 68.74 30.32 -21.65
N GLY A 211 67.41 30.46 -21.63
CA GLY A 211 66.47 29.63 -22.42
C GLY A 211 65.33 28.99 -21.61
N ARG A 212 64.12 29.58 -21.55
CA ARG A 212 63.01 29.57 -22.53
C ARG A 212 62.18 28.27 -22.50
N GLY A 213 60.88 28.39 -22.21
CA GLY A 213 59.86 27.43 -22.64
C GLY A 213 58.64 27.29 -21.72
N HIS A 214 57.58 28.07 -21.99
CA HIS A 214 56.20 27.90 -21.51
C HIS A 214 55.52 26.69 -22.24
N PRO A 215 54.43 26.09 -21.70
CA PRO A 215 54.15 24.66 -21.84
C PRO A 215 52.97 24.31 -22.77
N ASP A 216 52.66 23.00 -22.74
CA ASP A 216 51.40 22.32 -23.02
C ASP A 216 51.23 21.65 -24.39
N ASP A 217 51.58 20.36 -24.44
CA ASP A 217 50.99 19.38 -25.34
C ASP A 217 50.13 18.40 -24.54
N VAL A 218 48.84 18.43 -24.85
CA VAL A 218 47.80 17.46 -24.47
C VAL A 218 48.00 16.19 -25.29
N HIS A 219 48.09 15.00 -24.66
CA HIS A 219 47.31 13.83 -25.09
C HIS A 219 47.47 12.54 -24.23
N LEU A 220 46.33 11.87 -24.05
CA LEU A 220 46.10 10.42 -23.95
C LEU A 220 46.65 9.66 -22.71
N SER A 221 45.78 9.42 -21.72
CA SER A 221 45.04 8.16 -21.49
C SER A 221 45.86 7.01 -20.90
N LYS A 222 45.47 6.58 -19.70
CA LYS A 222 45.61 5.18 -19.29
C LYS A 222 44.27 4.67 -18.79
N LEU A 223 43.89 3.56 -19.41
CA LEU A 223 42.91 2.58 -18.98
C LEU A 223 43.09 2.19 -17.51
#